data_AF-A0A6J0T2U6-F1
#
_entry.id   AF-A0A6J0T2U6-F1
#
_cell.length_a   1.000
_cell.length_b   1.000
_cell.length_c   1.000
_cell.angle_alpha   90.00
_cell.angle_beta   90.00
_cell.angle_gamma   90.00
#
_symmetry.space_group_name_H-M   'P 1'
#
loop_
_entity.id
_entity.type
_entity.pdbx_description
1 polymer ?
#
loop_
_entity_poly.entity_id
_entity_poly.type
_entity_poly.pdbx_seq_one_letter_code
_entity_poly.pdbx_strand_id
1 'polypeptide(L)' 'MARHSNLQKQVLSLYRNFLRASKNKPGFLPQIQAEFRRNAQISRTDIMFIEYLIRRGQRQLEQLRDVHTKQMGAFVRTK' A
#
# COMPACT_ATOMS: atom_id res chain seq x y z
N MET A 1 24.32 3.89 -4.03
CA MET A 1 22.95 3.48 -3.63
C MET A 1 22.59 2.22 -4.39
N ALA A 2 22.14 1.16 -3.72
CA ALA A 2 21.73 -0.06 -4.42
C ALA A 2 20.52 0.23 -5.33
N ARG A 3 20.59 -0.23 -6.58
CA ARG A 3 19.51 -0.04 -7.56
C ARG A 3 18.30 -0.90 -7.16
N HIS A 4 17.16 -0.26 -6.93
CA HIS A 4 15.93 -0.97 -6.62
C HIS A 4 15.46 -1.85 -7.78
N SER A 5 14.96 -3.05 -7.46
CA SER A 5 14.29 -3.92 -8.42
C SER A 5 13.00 -3.27 -8.93
N ASN A 6 12.49 -3.73 -10.07
CA ASN A 6 11.22 -3.23 -10.61
C ASN A 6 10.07 -3.46 -9.61
N LEU A 7 10.04 -4.60 -8.93
CA LEU A 7 9.06 -4.89 -7.89
C LEU A 7 9.14 -3.89 -6.72
N GLN A 8 10.35 -3.60 -6.23
CA GLN A 8 10.56 -2.59 -5.18
C GLN A 8 10.09 -1.20 -5.62
N LYS A 9 10.36 -0.81 -6.88
CA LYS A 9 9.86 0.45 -7.43
C LYS A 9 8.33 0.50 -7.48
N GLN A 10 7.67 -0.61 -7.82
CA GLN A 10 6.21 -0.69 -7.80
C GLN A 10 5.65 -0.51 -6.38
N VAL A 11 6.22 -1.18 -5.38
CA VAL A 11 5.83 -1.00 -3.97
C VAL A 11 5.98 0.45 -3.53
N LEU A 12 7.13 1.07 -3.82
CA LEU A 12 7.40 2.46 -3.45
C LEU A 12 6.48 3.45 -4.19
N SER A 13 6.16 3.18 -5.46
CA SER A 13 5.20 3.98 -6.23
C SER A 13 3.80 3.89 -5.62
N LEU A 14 3.35 2.67 -5.30
CA LEU A 14 2.07 2.42 -4.65
C LEU A 14 1.96 3.17 -3.33
N TYR A 15 2.98 3.09 -2.47
CA TYR A 15 3.02 3.83 -1.21
C TYR A 15 2.88 5.35 -1.40
N ARG A 16 3.66 5.94 -2.32
CA ARG A 16 3.57 7.38 -2.60
C ARG A 16 2.18 7.80 -3.11
N ASN A 17 1.55 6.96 -3.93
CA ASN A 17 0.21 7.25 -4.43
C ASN A 17 -0.83 7.22 -3.31
N PHE A 18 -0.72 6.28 -2.36
CA PHE A 18 -1.54 6.27 -1.15
C PHE A 18 -1.38 7.56 -0.33
N LEU A 19 -0.14 7.98 -0.06
CA LEU A 19 0.12 9.22 0.70
C LEU A 19 -0.48 10.47 0.00
N ARG A 20 -0.41 10.52 -1.34
CA ARG A 20 -1.00 11.62 -2.14
C ARG A 20 -2.52 11.58 -2.07
N ALA A 21 -3.13 10.42 -2.26
CA ALA A 21 -4.59 10.25 -2.23
C ALA A 21 -5.19 10.49 -0.82
N SER A 22 -4.42 10.22 0.24
CA SER A 22 -4.84 10.47 1.62
C SER A 22 -4.58 11.88 2.12
N LYS A 23 -3.91 12.76 1.36
CA LYS A 23 -3.49 14.09 1.83
C LYS A 23 -4.65 14.93 2.38
N ASN A 24 -5.82 14.81 1.77
CA ASN A 24 -7.02 15.56 2.14
C ASN A 24 -8.00 14.75 3.01
N LYS A 25 -7.60 13.56 3.49
CA LYS A 25 -8.42 12.66 4.31
C LYS A 25 -7.77 12.45 5.68
N PRO A 26 -8.23 13.12 6.76
CA PRO A 26 -7.62 13.00 8.08
C PRO A 26 -7.72 11.56 8.62
N GLY A 27 -6.71 11.12 9.37
CA GLY A 27 -6.66 9.77 9.98
C GLY A 27 -6.19 8.64 9.05
N PHE A 28 -6.19 8.82 7.73
CA PHE A 28 -5.73 7.77 6.79
C PHE A 28 -4.20 7.64 6.73
N LEU A 29 -3.47 8.75 6.87
CA LEU A 29 -2.01 8.75 6.75
C LEU A 29 -1.34 7.81 7.76
N PRO A 30 -1.64 7.87 9.09
CA PRO A 30 -1.03 6.96 10.06
C PRO A 30 -1.38 5.49 9.80
N GLN A 31 -2.62 5.21 9.39
CA GLN A 31 -3.09 3.87 9.06
C GLN A 31 -2.32 3.28 7.87
N ILE A 32 -2.20 4.03 6.78
CA ILE A 32 -1.43 3.64 5.59
C ILE A 32 0.02 3.35 5.97
N GLN A 33 0.67 4.24 6.72
CA GLN A 33 2.05 4.04 7.14
C GLN A 33 2.24 2.79 8.01
N ALA A 34 1.33 2.56 8.96
CA ALA A 34 1.36 1.39 9.83
C ALA A 34 1.24 0.09 9.02
N GLU A 35 0.31 0.04 8.07
CA GLU A 35 0.11 -1.14 7.22
C GLU A 35 1.32 -1.40 6.31
N PHE A 36 1.91 -0.38 5.67
CA PHE A 36 3.13 -0.55 4.87
C PHE A 36 4.32 -0.99 5.73
N ARG A 37 4.46 -0.47 6.96
CA ARG A 37 5.50 -0.90 7.90
C ARG A 37 5.32 -2.35 8.34
N ARG A 38 4.09 -2.79 8.61
CA ARG A 38 3.80 -4.20 8.94
C ARG A 38 4.19 -5.13 7.80
N ASN A 39 3.80 -4.78 6.57
CA ASN A 39 4.11 -5.58 5.38
C ASN A 39 5.59 -5.52 4.96
N ALA A 40 6.38 -4.57 5.46
CA ALA A 40 7.82 -4.51 5.21
C ALA A 40 8.60 -5.68 5.84
N GLN A 41 7.98 -6.45 6.74
CA GLN A 41 8.53 -7.67 7.33
C GLN A 41 8.43 -8.90 6.38
N ILE A 42 7.69 -8.78 5.28
CA ILE A 42 7.57 -9.86 4.28
C ILE A 42 8.94 -10.11 3.63
N SER A 43 9.29 -11.39 3.47
CA SER A 43 10.53 -11.75 2.79
C SER A 43 10.57 -11.19 1.37
N ARG A 44 11.70 -10.60 0.98
CA ARG A 44 11.91 -10.06 -0.37
C ARG A 44 11.87 -11.14 -1.46
N THR A 45 12.02 -12.41 -1.08
CA THR A 45 11.95 -13.57 -1.98
C THR A 45 10.53 -14.04 -2.22
N ASP A 46 9.55 -13.60 -1.42
CA ASP A 46 8.14 -13.96 -1.58
C ASP A 46 7.47 -13.10 -2.66
N ILE A 47 7.96 -13.24 -3.89
CA ILE A 47 7.60 -12.40 -5.03
C ILE A 47 6.09 -12.49 -5.32
N MET A 48 5.54 -13.71 -5.32
CA MET A 48 4.12 -13.94 -5.61
C MET A 48 3.20 -13.25 -4.60
N PHE A 49 3.53 -13.33 -3.31
CA PHE A 49 2.74 -12.66 -2.28
C PHE A 49 2.87 -11.14 -2.37
N ILE A 50 4.07 -10.60 -2.60
CA ILE A 50 4.28 -9.17 -2.79
C ILE A 50 3.47 -8.66 -3.99
N GLU A 51 3.49 -9.37 -5.12
CA GLU A 51 2.69 -9.00 -6.29
C GLU A 51 1.19 -9.05 -6.03
N TYR A 52 0.72 -10.07 -5.30
CA TYR A 52 -0.67 -10.13 -4.86
C TYR A 52 -1.06 -8.90 -4.04
N LEU A 53 -0.22 -8.50 -3.08
CA LEU A 53 -0.45 -7.31 -2.26
C LEU A 53 -0.40 -6.02 -3.07
N ILE A 54 0.48 -5.92 -4.07
CA ILE A 54 0.51 -4.78 -4.99
C ILE A 54 -0.82 -4.68 -5.76
N ARG A 55 -1.29 -5.78 -6.36
CA ARG A 55 -2.57 -5.81 -7.10
C ARG A 55 -3.74 -5.45 -6.20
N ARG A 56 -3.76 -5.96 -4.97
CA ARG A 56 -4.80 -5.63 -3.98
C ARG A 56 -4.74 -4.16 -3.55
N GLY A 57 -3.56 -3.66 -3.25
CA GLY A 57 -3.35 -2.27 -2.84
C GLY A 57 -3.71 -1.27 -3.95
N GLN A 58 -3.50 -1.61 -5.22
CA GLN A 58 -3.96 -0.78 -6.35
C GLN A 58 -5.48 -0.61 -6.36
N ARG A 59 -6.25 -1.69 -6.15
CA ARG A 59 -7.72 -1.60 -6.04
C ARG A 59 -8.15 -0.75 -4.84
N GLN A 60 -7.46 -0.88 -3.71
CA GLN A 60 -7.73 -0.07 -2.52
C GLN A 60 -7.37 1.41 -2.71
N LEU A 61 -6.33 1.69 -3.50
CA LEU A 61 -5.96 3.05 -3.88
C LEU A 61 -7.02 3.68 -4.78
N GLU A 62 -7.54 2.94 -5.76
CA GLU A 62 -8.66 3.38 -6.61
C GLU A 62 -9.88 3.74 -5.76
N GLN A 63 -10.25 2.87 -4.81
CA GLN A 63 -11.30 3.16 -3.83
C GLN A 63 -10.99 4.40 -3.00
N LEU A 64 -9.76 4.57 -2.52
CA LEU A 64 -9.38 5.75 -1.73
C LEU A 64 -9.47 7.05 -2.53
N ARG A 65 -9.23 7.01 -3.85
CA ARG A 65 -9.33 8.19 -4.73
C ARG A 65 -10.78 8.60 -4.96
N ASP A 66 -11.72 7.68 -4.82
CA ASP A 66 -13.15 8.01 -4.77
C ASP A 66 -13.44 8.94 -3.57
N VAL A 67 -14.29 9.93 -3.80
CA VAL A 67 -14.64 11.00 -2.86
C VAL A 67 -15.53 10.46 -1.74
N HIS A 68 -16.29 9.40 -2.00
CA HIS A 68 -17.24 8.82 -1.04
C HIS A 68 -16.66 7.79 -0.08
N THR A 69 -15.36 7.49 -0.19
CA THR A 69 -14.73 6.44 0.63
C THR A 69 -14.49 6.92 2.06
N LYS A 70 -15.37 6.50 2.97
CA LYS A 70 -15.32 6.79 4.42
C LYS A 70 -14.40 5.86 5.20
N GLN A 71 -14.06 4.67 4.68
CA GLN A 71 -13.21 3.69 5.33
C GLN A 71 -12.35 2.92 4.31
N MET A 72 -11.08 2.67 4.65
CA MET A 72 -10.20 1.76 3.89
C MET A 72 -10.10 0.43 4.64
N GLY A 73 -10.37 -0.68 3.95
CA GLY A 73 -10.15 -2.02 4.49
C GLY A 73 -8.67 -2.35 4.66
N ALA A 74 -8.33 -3.31 5.54
CA ALA A 74 -6.94 -3.72 5.78
C ALA A 74 -6.28 -4.34 4.53
N PHE A 75 -4.96 -4.16 4.38
CA PHE A 75 -4.19 -4.72 3.25
C PHE A 75 -4.07 -6.24 3.34
N VAL A 76 -4.09 -6.79 4.56
CA VAL A 76 -4.12 -8.23 4.84
C VAL A 76 -5.28 -8.50 5.80
N ARG A 77 -6.04 -9.59 5.58
CA ARG A 77 -6.94 -10.08 6.63
C ARG A 77 -6.05 -10.78 7.66
N THR A 78 -5.81 -10.15 8.79
CA THR A 78 -5.30 -10.87 9.96
C THR A 78 -6.34 -11.92 10.34
N LYS A 79 -5.95 -13.19 10.30
CA LYS A 79 -6.68 -14.28 10.95
C LYS A 79 -6.53 -14.14 12.45
#